data_AF-A0A974S733-F1
#
_entry.id   AF-A0A974S733-F1
#
_cell.length_a   1.000
_cell.length_b   1.000
_cell.length_c   1.000
_cell.angle_alpha   90.00
_cell.angle_beta   90.00
_cell.angle_gamma   90.00
#
_symmetry.space_group_name_H-M   'P 1'
#
loop_
_entity.id
_entity.type
_entity.pdbx_description
1 polymer ?
#
loop_
_entity_poly.entity_id
_entity_poly.type
_entity_poly.pdbx_seq_one_letter_code
_entity_poly.pdbx_strand_id
1 'polypeptide(L)'
;MPGKLTGDDVGEYVAARIWNQLMIANADQAIDLHTQSWGTVYPMFVFAQTAQARRMADLLAPDVIRMDAGVRGTVENMLNDAGIPAVTLELGGPQQFDPVMIARGVAGVRNVMADMGILSGPPTRAAAAPFVGNHSVDVAAPGAAMPRCW
;
A
#
# COMPACT_ATOMS: atom_id res chain seq x y z
N MET A 1 -13.39 -4.34 1.86
CA MET A 1 -13.81 -5.12 0.67
C MET A 1 -14.27 -6.53 1.09
N PRO A 2 -15.18 -7.19 0.36
CA PRO A 2 -15.83 -6.71 -0.85
C PRO A 2 -17.01 -5.77 -0.58
N GLY A 3 -17.58 -5.71 0.62
CA GLY A 3 -18.81 -4.94 0.89
C GLY A 3 -20.08 -5.71 0.52
N LYS A 4 -21.25 -5.05 0.58
CA LYS A 4 -22.58 -5.64 0.30
C LYS A 4 -23.43 -4.69 -0.55
N LEU A 5 -24.14 -5.22 -1.56
CA LEU A 5 -25.06 -4.44 -2.40
C LEU A 5 -26.42 -4.16 -1.74
N THR A 6 -26.66 -4.72 -0.56
CA THR A 6 -27.93 -4.66 0.18
C THR A 6 -27.69 -4.15 1.59
N GLY A 7 -28.65 -3.42 2.14
CA GLY A 7 -28.55 -2.77 3.44
C GLY A 7 -28.35 -1.26 3.32
N ASP A 8 -28.30 -0.59 4.47
CA ASP A 8 -28.29 0.88 4.55
C ASP A 8 -26.88 1.47 4.73
N ASP A 9 -25.84 0.64 4.81
CA ASP A 9 -24.45 1.08 4.91
C ASP A 9 -23.91 1.47 3.52
N VAL A 10 -23.77 2.78 3.31
CA VAL A 10 -23.27 3.37 2.05
C VAL A 10 -21.83 2.93 1.77
N GLY A 11 -21.00 2.73 2.80
CA GLY A 11 -19.61 2.27 2.65
C GLY A 11 -19.56 0.84 2.12
N GLU A 12 -20.39 -0.06 2.67
CA GLU A 12 -20.52 -1.44 2.15
C GLU A 12 -21.05 -1.46 0.71
N TYR A 13 -22.02 -0.60 0.39
CA TYR A 13 -22.56 -0.49 -0.97
C TYR A 13 -21.52 -0.04 -1.98
N VAL A 14 -20.80 1.06 -1.69
CA VAL A 14 -19.76 1.60 -2.58
C VAL A 14 -18.62 0.60 -2.73
N ALA A 15 -18.17 -0.02 -1.64
CA ALA A 15 -17.16 -1.07 -1.68
C ALA A 15 -17.60 -2.22 -2.61
N ALA A 16 -18.84 -2.69 -2.51
CA ALA A 16 -19.36 -3.75 -3.37
C ALA A 16 -19.39 -3.38 -4.84
N ARG A 17 -19.73 -2.13 -5.17
CA ARG A 17 -19.73 -1.66 -6.56
C ARG A 17 -18.31 -1.59 -7.11
N ILE A 18 -17.37 -0.98 -6.39
CA ILE A 18 -15.96 -0.89 -6.81
C ILE A 18 -15.36 -2.29 -6.96
N TRP A 19 -15.55 -3.16 -5.98
CA TRP A 19 -15.03 -4.52 -6.00
C TRP A 19 -15.49 -5.31 -7.22
N ASN A 20 -16.81 -5.39 -7.41
CA ASN A 20 -17.40 -6.28 -8.42
C ASN A 20 -17.40 -5.67 -9.83
N GLN A 21 -17.43 -4.34 -9.97
CA GLN A 21 -17.58 -3.69 -11.28
C GLN A 21 -16.29 -3.07 -11.80
N LEU A 22 -15.34 -2.72 -10.92
CA LEU A 22 -14.09 -2.07 -11.31
C LEU A 22 -12.88 -2.97 -11.12
N MET A 23 -12.79 -3.75 -10.04
CA MET A 23 -11.55 -4.45 -9.69
C MET A 23 -11.47 -5.88 -10.24
N ILE A 24 -12.31 -6.80 -9.77
CA ILE A 24 -12.07 -8.26 -9.87
C ILE A 24 -11.95 -8.81 -11.30
N ALA A 25 -12.55 -8.14 -12.28
CA ALA A 25 -12.51 -8.56 -13.68
C ALA A 25 -11.65 -7.68 -14.58
N ASN A 26 -11.07 -6.58 -14.06
CA ASN A 26 -10.39 -5.57 -14.89
C ASN A 26 -8.96 -5.25 -14.44
N ALA A 27 -8.49 -5.83 -13.33
CA ALA A 27 -7.16 -5.55 -12.79
C ALA A 27 -6.26 -6.79 -12.86
N ASP A 28 -5.11 -6.65 -13.51
CA ASP A 28 -4.03 -7.65 -13.48
C ASP A 28 -3.14 -7.51 -12.23
N GLN A 29 -3.01 -6.28 -11.71
CA GLN A 29 -2.29 -5.92 -10.48
C GLN A 29 -2.89 -4.64 -9.87
N ALA A 30 -2.67 -4.38 -8.57
CA ALA A 30 -3.13 -3.17 -7.90
C ALA A 30 -2.10 -2.57 -6.93
N ILE A 31 -2.06 -1.23 -6.87
CA ILE A 31 -1.32 -0.46 -5.87
C ILE A 31 -2.34 0.43 -5.16
N ASP A 32 -2.60 0.17 -3.88
CA ASP A 32 -3.46 1.01 -3.04
C ASP A 32 -2.60 2.12 -2.41
N LEU A 33 -2.82 3.37 -2.81
CA LEU A 33 -1.99 4.52 -2.41
C LEU A 33 -2.54 5.16 -1.15
N HIS A 34 -1.74 5.17 -0.09
CA HIS A 34 -2.08 5.71 1.22
C HIS A 34 -1.09 6.77 1.67
N THR A 35 -1.55 7.63 2.58
CA THR A 35 -0.71 8.41 3.48
C THR A 35 -1.16 8.07 4.90
N GLN A 36 -0.28 8.22 5.88
CA GLN A 36 -0.63 7.91 7.27
C GLN A 36 -1.79 8.73 7.81
N SER A 37 -2.41 8.24 8.88
CA SER A 37 -3.46 8.97 9.59
C SER A 37 -2.91 10.11 10.44
N TRP A 38 -3.80 11.01 10.86
CA TRP A 38 -3.44 12.19 11.63
C TRP A 38 -2.60 11.86 12.87
N GLY A 39 -1.53 12.62 13.09
CA GLY A 39 -0.58 12.41 14.19
C GLY A 39 0.47 11.31 13.94
N THR A 40 0.52 10.71 12.75
CA THR A 40 1.51 9.67 12.39
C THR A 40 2.25 10.03 11.10
N VAL A 41 3.51 9.60 11.00
CA VAL A 41 4.32 9.70 9.78
C VAL A 41 5.12 8.41 9.61
N TYR A 42 5.13 7.87 8.39
CA TYR A 42 5.96 6.72 8.02
C TYR A 42 7.10 7.17 7.10
N PRO A 43 8.19 6.38 7.01
CA PRO A 43 9.00 6.38 5.80
C PRO A 43 8.15 5.87 4.61
N MET A 44 8.71 5.80 3.40
CA MET A 44 8.00 5.12 2.32
C MET A 44 7.91 3.63 2.67
N PHE A 45 6.70 3.11 2.82
CA PHE A 45 6.47 1.79 3.42
C PHE A 45 5.49 0.99 2.56
N VAL A 46 5.75 -0.30 2.36
CA VAL A 46 4.84 -1.18 1.60
C VAL A 46 4.41 -2.37 2.44
N PHE A 47 3.11 -2.62 2.48
CA PHE A 47 2.55 -3.89 2.96
C PHE A 47 2.39 -4.86 1.80
N ALA A 48 2.96 -6.06 1.95
CA ALA A 48 2.91 -7.13 0.97
C ALA A 48 2.65 -8.48 1.64
N GLN A 49 1.90 -9.35 0.97
CA GLN A 49 1.49 -10.65 1.52
C GLN A 49 2.04 -11.83 0.70
N THR A 50 1.97 -11.72 -0.63
CA THR A 50 2.32 -12.80 -1.56
C THR A 50 3.70 -12.58 -2.19
N ALA A 51 4.25 -13.61 -2.83
CA ALA A 51 5.50 -13.47 -3.58
C ALA A 51 5.38 -12.48 -4.75
N GLN A 52 4.21 -12.39 -5.38
CA GLN A 52 3.93 -11.44 -6.45
C GLN A 52 3.85 -10.01 -5.88
N ALA A 53 3.14 -9.81 -4.77
CA ALA A 53 3.10 -8.53 -4.05
C ALA A 53 4.51 -8.10 -3.61
N ARG A 54 5.35 -9.04 -3.18
CA ARG A 54 6.75 -8.75 -2.85
C ARG A 54 7.55 -8.22 -4.05
N ARG A 55 7.39 -8.80 -5.24
CA ARG A 55 8.05 -8.28 -6.46
C ARG A 55 7.58 -6.88 -6.80
N MET A 56 6.28 -6.60 -6.66
CA MET A 56 5.74 -5.25 -6.82
C MET A 56 6.37 -4.28 -5.81
N ALA A 57 6.47 -4.68 -4.55
CA ALA A 57 7.09 -3.87 -3.50
C ALA A 57 8.57 -3.56 -3.80
N ASP A 58 9.34 -4.52 -4.32
CA ASP A 58 10.73 -4.28 -4.72
C ASP A 58 10.82 -3.24 -5.86
N LEU A 59 9.88 -3.23 -6.82
CA LEU A 59 9.81 -2.25 -7.91
C LEU A 59 9.41 -0.85 -7.42
N LEU A 60 8.55 -0.78 -6.40
CA LEU A 60 8.13 0.47 -5.75
C LEU A 60 9.27 1.16 -4.99
N ALA A 61 10.35 0.44 -4.66
CA ALA A 61 11.54 0.96 -3.99
C ALA A 61 11.26 1.73 -2.67
N PRO A 62 10.48 1.17 -1.72
CA PRO A 62 10.24 1.78 -0.43
C PRO A 62 11.47 1.69 0.47
N ASP A 63 11.42 2.34 1.63
CA ASP A 63 12.41 2.18 2.69
C ASP A 63 12.19 0.87 3.45
N VAL A 64 10.93 0.47 3.60
CA VAL A 64 10.51 -0.73 4.34
C VAL A 64 9.48 -1.53 3.56
N ILE A 65 9.67 -2.84 3.51
CA ILE A 65 8.67 -3.82 3.06
C ILE A 65 8.27 -4.66 4.26
N ARG A 66 6.98 -4.62 4.60
CA ARG A 66 6.37 -5.50 5.59
C ARG A 66 5.72 -6.68 4.89
N MET A 67 6.29 -7.85 5.12
CA MET A 67 5.77 -9.14 4.68
C MET A 67 4.95 -9.75 5.82
N ASP A 68 3.62 -9.68 5.76
CA ASP A 68 2.78 -10.32 6.80
C ASP A 68 1.59 -11.08 6.20
N ALA A 69 0.79 -11.69 7.07
CA ALA A 69 -0.36 -12.49 6.67
C ALA A 69 -1.51 -11.64 6.09
N GLY A 70 -1.44 -10.31 6.16
CA GLY A 70 -2.48 -9.40 5.77
C GLY A 70 -3.58 -9.23 6.83
N VAL A 71 -4.42 -8.22 6.61
CA VAL A 71 -5.62 -7.93 7.39
C VAL A 71 -6.85 -8.18 6.52
N ARG A 72 -7.69 -9.14 6.92
CA ARG A 72 -8.91 -9.44 6.16
C ARG A 72 -9.78 -8.19 6.03
N GLY A 73 -10.20 -7.90 4.80
CA GLY A 73 -11.09 -6.79 4.48
C GLY A 73 -10.38 -5.58 3.89
N THR A 74 -9.04 -5.47 3.99
CA THR A 74 -8.28 -4.45 3.26
C THR A 74 -8.29 -4.75 1.76
N VAL A 75 -8.09 -3.72 0.93
CA VAL A 75 -8.24 -3.85 -0.53
C VAL A 75 -7.20 -4.81 -1.08
N GLU A 76 -5.94 -4.62 -0.70
CA GLU A 76 -4.80 -5.40 -1.17
C GLU A 76 -4.89 -6.86 -0.76
N ASN A 77 -5.27 -7.18 0.48
CA ASN A 77 -5.33 -8.58 0.91
C ASN A 77 -6.50 -9.32 0.30
N MET A 78 -7.66 -8.66 0.15
CA MET A 78 -8.78 -9.28 -0.55
C MET A 78 -8.44 -9.53 -2.03
N LEU A 79 -7.74 -8.60 -2.71
CA LEU A 79 -7.31 -8.79 -4.10
C LEU A 79 -6.29 -9.94 -4.22
N ASN A 80 -5.33 -10.00 -3.31
CA ASN A 80 -4.37 -11.10 -3.24
C ASN A 80 -5.09 -12.45 -3.05
N ASP A 81 -6.10 -12.53 -2.16
CA ASP A 81 -6.94 -13.73 -1.99
C ASP A 81 -7.70 -14.11 -3.26
N ALA A 82 -8.08 -13.13 -4.08
CA ALA A 82 -8.71 -13.32 -5.39
C ALA A 82 -7.70 -13.63 -6.52
N GLY A 83 -6.41 -13.74 -6.22
CA GLY A 83 -5.36 -14.04 -7.20
C GLY A 83 -4.84 -12.83 -7.98
N ILE A 84 -5.23 -11.61 -7.61
CA ILE A 84 -4.75 -10.35 -8.20
C ILE A 84 -3.64 -9.79 -7.30
N PRO A 85 -2.37 -9.77 -7.74
CA PRO A 85 -1.28 -9.22 -6.95
C PRO A 85 -1.54 -7.77 -6.56
N ALA A 86 -1.51 -7.49 -5.26
CA ALA A 86 -1.78 -6.16 -4.74
C ALA A 86 -0.91 -5.81 -3.52
N VAL A 87 -0.62 -4.53 -3.38
CA VAL A 87 0.12 -3.95 -2.26
C VAL A 87 -0.52 -2.64 -1.78
N THR A 88 -0.28 -2.30 -0.52
CA THR A 88 -0.54 -0.96 0.01
C THR A 88 0.77 -0.19 0.11
N LEU A 89 0.80 1.00 -0.48
CA LEU A 89 1.96 1.89 -0.45
C LEU A 89 1.65 3.12 0.41
N GLU A 90 2.40 3.30 1.47
CA GLU A 90 2.32 4.43 2.41
C GLU A 90 3.34 5.51 2.04
N LEU A 91 2.86 6.73 1.79
CA LEU A 91 3.63 7.87 1.29
C LEU A 91 3.78 8.97 2.36
N GLY A 92 4.36 8.63 3.50
CA GLY A 92 4.65 9.61 4.55
C GLY A 92 3.43 10.03 5.36
N GLY A 93 3.41 11.29 5.80
CA GLY A 93 2.39 11.86 6.67
C GLY A 93 1.19 12.43 5.91
N PRO A 94 0.03 12.59 6.58
CA PRO A 94 -1.17 13.17 5.97
C PRO A 94 -1.07 14.69 5.79
N GLN A 95 -2.02 15.25 5.03
CA GLN A 95 -2.34 16.68 4.97
C GLN A 95 -1.20 17.60 4.48
N GLN A 96 -0.18 17.02 3.84
CA GLN A 96 0.89 17.77 3.20
C GLN A 96 1.24 17.17 1.85
N PHE A 97 1.68 18.01 0.93
CA PHE A 97 2.36 17.56 -0.28
C PHE A 97 3.86 17.53 0.01
N ASP A 98 4.40 16.34 0.20
CA ASP A 98 5.84 16.12 0.32
C ASP A 98 6.42 15.86 -1.08
N PRO A 99 7.18 16.80 -1.68
CA PRO A 99 7.70 16.64 -3.03
C PRO A 99 8.64 15.43 -3.17
N VAL A 100 9.33 15.04 -2.10
CA VAL A 100 10.23 13.89 -2.10
C VAL A 100 9.41 12.60 -2.16
N MET A 101 8.40 12.45 -1.29
CA MET A 101 7.52 11.26 -1.32
C MET A 101 6.74 11.16 -2.61
N ILE A 102 6.26 12.28 -3.16
CA ILE A 102 5.58 12.32 -4.46
C ILE A 102 6.52 11.83 -5.57
N ALA A 103 7.75 12.38 -5.64
CA ALA A 103 8.71 11.98 -6.66
C ALA A 103 9.06 10.48 -6.57
N ARG A 104 9.24 9.95 -5.35
CA ARG A 104 9.49 8.53 -5.12
C ARG A 104 8.30 7.65 -5.50
N GLY A 105 7.08 8.02 -5.08
CA GLY A 105 5.86 7.30 -5.42
C GLY A 105 5.63 7.24 -6.93
N VAL A 106 5.81 8.36 -7.64
CA VAL A 106 5.72 8.40 -9.11
C VAL A 106 6.77 7.51 -9.76
N ALA A 107 8.03 7.55 -9.30
CA ALA A 107 9.08 6.70 -9.84
C ALA A 107 8.76 5.20 -9.62
N GLY A 108 8.32 4.82 -8.42
CA GLY A 108 7.95 3.44 -8.09
C GLY A 108 6.77 2.93 -8.91
N VAL A 109 5.69 3.70 -9.02
CA VAL A 109 4.53 3.31 -9.84
C VAL A 109 4.94 3.15 -11.31
N ARG A 110 5.77 4.05 -11.85
CA ARG A 110 6.28 3.92 -13.22
C ARG A 110 7.16 2.69 -13.41
N ASN A 111 7.92 2.28 -12.40
CA ASN A 111 8.69 1.02 -12.44
C ASN A 111 7.76 -0.18 -12.57
N VAL A 112 6.68 -0.23 -11.79
CA VAL A 112 5.67 -1.31 -11.89
C VAL A 112 5.03 -1.30 -13.28
N MET A 113 4.63 -0.13 -13.80
CA MET A 113 4.06 -0.02 -15.15
C MET A 113 5.05 -0.43 -16.25
N ALA A 114 6.35 -0.15 -16.07
CA ALA A 114 7.40 -0.58 -17.01
C ALA A 114 7.61 -2.10 -16.97
N ASP A 115 7.60 -2.71 -15.78
CA ASP A 115 7.67 -4.17 -15.61
C ASP A 115 6.47 -4.89 -16.25
N MET A 116 5.28 -4.29 -16.15
CA MET A 116 4.06 -4.75 -16.82
C MET A 116 4.06 -4.51 -18.34
N GLY A 117 5.07 -3.82 -18.90
CA GLY A 117 5.12 -3.46 -20.31
C GLY A 117 4.11 -2.39 -20.75
N ILE A 118 3.47 -1.70 -19.80
CA ILE A 118 2.56 -0.57 -20.08
C ILE A 118 3.37 0.65 -20.51
N LEU A 119 4.51 0.89 -19.85
CA LEU A 119 5.46 1.92 -20.24
C LEU A 119 6.70 1.29 -20.89
N SER A 120 7.24 1.95 -21.90
CA SER A 120 8.48 1.54 -22.57
C SER A 120 9.71 1.80 -21.69
N GLY A 121 10.73 0.93 -21.82
CA GLY A 121 11.99 1.03 -21.09
C GLY A 121 12.00 0.15 -19.83
N PRO A 122 13.19 -0.18 -19.28
CA PRO A 122 13.28 -1.00 -18.09
C PRO A 122 12.93 -0.22 -16.82
N PRO A 123 12.48 -0.89 -15.74
CA PRO A 123 12.38 -0.29 -14.42
C PRO A 123 13.72 0.31 -13.97
N THR A 124 13.65 1.46 -13.30
CA THR A 124 14.83 2.09 -12.68
C THR A 124 15.16 1.38 -11.38
N ARG A 125 16.43 1.04 -11.17
CA ARG A 125 16.88 0.38 -9.95
C ARG A 125 16.87 1.33 -8.76
N ALA A 126 16.37 0.85 -7.62
CA ALA A 126 16.46 1.57 -6.35
C ALA A 126 17.93 1.85 -5.96
N ALA A 127 18.18 3.02 -5.37
CA ALA A 127 19.52 3.40 -4.90
C ALA A 127 19.97 2.60 -3.67
N ALA A 128 19.01 2.14 -2.84
CA ALA A 128 19.25 1.34 -1.65
C ALA A 128 18.26 0.17 -1.59
N ALA A 129 18.65 -0.90 -0.90
CA ALA A 129 17.76 -2.02 -0.62
C ALA A 129 16.81 -1.67 0.54
N PRO A 130 15.53 -2.07 0.47
CA PRO A 130 14.59 -1.86 1.56
C PRO A 130 14.95 -2.75 2.77
N PHE A 131 14.58 -2.30 3.97
CA PHE A 131 14.47 -3.20 5.10
C PHE A 131 13.25 -4.10 4.92
N VAL A 132 13.41 -5.43 5.05
CA VAL A 132 12.32 -6.39 4.91
C VAL A 132 12.05 -7.05 6.26
N GLY A 133 10.84 -6.91 6.77
CA GLY A 133 10.46 -7.45 8.08
C GLY A 133 9.02 -7.94 8.11
N ASN A 134 8.67 -8.68 9.17
CA ASN A 134 7.33 -9.24 9.39
C ASN A 134 6.85 -9.08 10.84
N HIS A 135 7.57 -8.30 11.65
CA HIS A 135 7.32 -8.14 13.07
C HIS A 135 7.39 -6.67 13.46
N SER A 136 6.36 -6.20 14.14
CA SER A 136 6.28 -4.87 14.73
C SER A 136 5.92 -5.00 16.21
N VAL A 137 6.48 -4.12 17.04
CA VAL A 137 6.11 -4.02 18.45
C VAL A 137 5.51 -2.64 18.67
N ASP A 138 4.30 -2.62 19.20
CA ASP A 138 3.66 -1.38 19.58
C ASP A 138 4.27 -0.87 20.88
N VAL A 139 4.71 0.38 20.89
CA VAL A 139 5.21 1.06 22.08
C VAL A 139 4.16 2.06 22.52
N ALA A 140 3.50 1.75 23.64
CA ALA A 140 2.44 2.60 24.20
C ALA A 140 2.99 3.55 25.27
N ALA A 141 2.44 4.77 25.31
CA ALA A 141 2.68 5.68 26.41
C ALA A 141 2.05 5.11 27.70
N PRO A 142 2.72 5.20 28.87
CA PRO A 142 2.18 4.69 30.13
C PRO A 142 1.00 5.53 30.67
N GLY A 143 0.70 6.67 30.06
CA GLY A 143 -0.42 7.55 30.40
C GLY A 143 -0.49 8.75 29.47
N ALA A 144 -1.55 9.56 29.62
CA ALA A 144 -1.69 10.80 28.86
C ALA A 144 -0.62 11.81 29.28
N ALA A 145 0.29 12.13 28.37
CA ALA A 145 1.33 13.13 28.55
C ALA A 145 1.67 13.77 27.20
N MET A 146 2.21 14.99 27.24
CA MET A 146 2.81 15.59 26.05
C MET A 146 4.07 14.79 25.68
N PRO A 147 4.16 14.22 24.47
CA PRO A 147 5.38 13.59 24.01
C PRO A 147 6.48 14.66 23.94
N ARG A 148 7.62 14.41 24.61
CA ARG A 148 8.81 15.24 24.43
C ARG A 148 9.50 14.75 23.16
N CYS A 149 9.41 15.52 22.08
CA CYS A 149 10.34 15.39 20.98
C CYS A 149 11.70 15.94 21.43
N TRP A 150 12.76 15.16 21.21
CA TRP A 150 14.15 15.59 21.40
C TRP A 150 14.57 16.56 20.30
#